data_AF-A0A1F6T5S4-F1
#
_entry.id   AF-A0A1F6T5S4-F1
#
_cell.length_a   1.000
_cell.length_b   1.000
_cell.length_c   1.000
_cell.angle_alpha   90.00
_cell.angle_beta   90.00
_cell.angle_gamma   90.00
#
_symmetry.space_group_name_H-M   'P 1'
#
loop_
_entity.id
_entity.type
_entity.pdbx_description
1 polymer ?
#
loop_
_entity_poly.entity_id
_entity_poly.type
_entity_poly.pdbx_seq_one_letter_code
_entity_poly.pdbx_strand_id
1 'polypeptide(L)'
;MAVIGFGILVISVSVNMILQTIVDDDKRGRVMSLYTTAFLGVVPFGGLIAGMLADRLGATNTVLAGGIVCVLAALYMARHLPLIHSHIRPIYARLGIASD
;
A
#
# COMPACT_ATOMS: atom_id res chain seq x y z
N MET A 1 10.38 15.21 -6.31
CA MET A 1 9.04 14.81 -6.79
C MET A 1 9.05 13.55 -7.64
N ALA A 2 10.02 13.36 -8.55
CA ALA A 2 10.11 12.16 -9.39
C ALA A 2 10.15 10.84 -8.58
N VAL A 3 10.98 10.75 -7.53
CA VAL A 3 11.10 9.55 -6.67
C VAL A 3 9.78 9.23 -5.94
N ILE A 4 9.09 10.26 -5.46
CA ILE A 4 7.80 10.11 -4.76
C ILE A 4 6.73 9.61 -5.74
N GLY A 5 6.63 10.24 -6.91
CA GLY A 5 5.69 9.82 -7.95
C GLY A 5 5.94 8.40 -8.44
N PHE A 6 7.20 8.02 -8.64
CA PHE A 6 7.58 6.67 -9.00
C PHE A 6 7.16 5.65 -7.92
N GLY A 7 7.43 5.94 -6.64
CA GLY A 7 7.05 5.06 -5.54
C GLY A 7 5.53 4.86 -5.44
N ILE A 8 4.75 5.93 -5.56
CA ILE A 8 3.27 5.87 -5.57
C ILE A 8 2.77 5.01 -6.73
N LEU A 9 3.33 5.21 -7.93
CA LEU A 9 2.93 4.45 -9.12
C LEU A 9 3.23 2.96 -8.95
N VAL A 10 4.45 2.61 -8.55
CA VAL A 10 4.86 1.21 -8.35
C VAL A 10 3.95 0.55 -7.32
N ILE A 11 3.77 1.16 -6.14
CA ILE A 11 2.92 0.59 -5.08
C ILE A 11 1.48 0.44 -5.56
N SER A 12 0.90 1.49 -6.17
CA SER A 12 -0.50 1.45 -6.60
C SER A 12 -0.72 0.38 -7.67
N VAL A 13 0.14 0.31 -8.68
CA VAL A 13 0.03 -0.69 -9.75
C VAL A 13 0.22 -2.10 -9.20
N SER A 14 1.27 -2.34 -8.40
CA SER A 14 1.54 -3.67 -7.84
C SER A 14 0.43 -4.16 -6.92
N VAL A 15 -0.08 -3.31 -6.03
CA VAL A 15 -1.17 -3.70 -5.10
C VAL A 15 -2.44 -4.03 -5.87
N ASN A 16 -2.83 -3.19 -6.84
CA ASN A 16 -4.00 -3.44 -7.67
C ASN A 16 -3.84 -4.71 -8.51
N MET A 17 -2.64 -4.98 -9.06
CA MET A 17 -2.36 -6.18 -9.83
C MET A 17 -2.45 -7.45 -8.97
N ILE A 18 -1.81 -7.45 -7.80
CA ILE A 18 -1.86 -8.58 -6.85
C ILE A 18 -3.31 -8.87 -6.46
N LEU A 19 -4.08 -7.85 -6.06
CA LEU A 19 -5.50 -8.00 -5.72
C LEU A 19 -6.33 -8.57 -6.87
N GLN A 20 -6.06 -8.14 -8.10
CA GLN A 20 -6.75 -8.66 -9.28
C GLN A 20 -6.37 -10.12 -9.59
N THR A 21 -5.12 -10.52 -9.33
CA THR A 21 -4.63 -11.88 -9.61
C THR A 21 -5.01 -12.91 -8.55
N ILE A 22 -5.05 -12.53 -7.27
CA ILE A 22 -5.31 -13.49 -6.17
C ILE A 22 -6.82 -13.73 -5.91
N VAL A 23 -7.69 -12.89 -6.45
CA VAL A 23 -9.14 -12.97 -6.18
C VAL A 23 -9.83 -13.70 -7.32
N ASP A 24 -10.57 -14.75 -6.98
CA ASP A 24 -11.44 -15.47 -7.91
C ASP A 24 -12.48 -14.53 -8.57
N ASP A 25 -12.78 -14.74 -9.86
CA ASP A 25 -13.63 -13.85 -10.67
C ASP A 25 -15.01 -13.58 -10.02
N ASP A 26 -15.58 -14.57 -9.34
CA ASP A 26 -16.88 -14.45 -8.65
C ASP A 26 -16.86 -13.47 -7.46
N LYS A 27 -15.67 -13.24 -6.87
CA LYS A 27 -15.48 -12.40 -5.69
C LYS A 27 -14.74 -11.09 -5.99
N ARG A 28 -14.29 -10.89 -7.23
CA ARG A 28 -13.48 -9.74 -7.65
C ARG A 28 -14.13 -8.41 -7.32
N GLY A 29 -15.43 -8.27 -7.58
CA GLY A 29 -16.19 -7.06 -7.28
C GLY A 29 -16.28 -6.75 -5.78
N ARG A 30 -16.48 -7.76 -4.93
CA ARG A 30 -16.61 -7.58 -3.46
C ARG A 30 -15.26 -7.21 -2.83
N VAL A 31 -14.18 -7.87 -3.24
CA VAL A 31 -12.83 -7.59 -2.71
C VAL A 31 -12.34 -6.23 -3.18
N MET A 32 -12.54 -5.88 -4.45
CA MET A 32 -12.17 -4.56 -4.97
C MET A 32 -13.00 -3.45 -4.33
N SER A 33 -14.29 -3.68 -4.04
CA SER A 33 -15.13 -2.72 -3.32
C SER A 33 -14.62 -2.51 -1.89
N LEU A 34 -14.32 -3.58 -1.13
CA LEU A 34 -13.75 -3.46 0.21
C LEU A 34 -12.39 -2.74 0.19
N TYR A 35 -11.53 -3.07 -0.76
CA TYR A 35 -10.25 -2.39 -0.95
C TYR A 35 -10.43 -0.90 -1.23
N THR A 36 -11.33 -0.57 -2.15
CA THR A 36 -11.64 0.83 -2.52
C THR A 36 -12.23 1.59 -1.33
N THR A 37 -13.18 1.01 -0.61
CA THR A 37 -13.80 1.63 0.58
C THR A 37 -12.78 1.81 1.70
N ALA A 38 -11.91 0.85 1.95
CA ALA A 38 -10.84 0.98 2.95
C ALA A 38 -9.83 2.06 2.53
N PHE A 39 -9.40 2.06 1.28
CA PHE A 39 -8.42 3.01 0.76
C PHE A 39 -8.98 4.44 0.78
N LEU A 40 -10.11 4.69 0.09
CA LEU A 40 -10.75 6.01 0.10
C LEU A 40 -11.24 6.41 1.49
N GLY A 41 -11.62 5.45 2.33
CA GLY A 41 -12.04 5.70 3.69
C GLY A 41 -10.91 6.26 4.56
N VAL A 42 -9.68 5.80 4.39
CA VAL A 42 -8.53 6.23 5.20
C VAL A 42 -7.93 7.56 4.72
N VAL A 43 -8.05 7.90 3.44
CA VAL A 43 -7.54 9.16 2.86
C VAL A 43 -7.98 10.43 3.64
N PRO A 44 -9.29 10.66 3.90
CA PRO A 44 -9.72 11.87 4.61
C PRO A 44 -9.23 11.92 6.06
N PHE A 45 -9.10 10.77 6.73
CA PHE A 45 -8.51 10.72 8.08
C PHE A 45 -7.03 11.09 8.05
N GLY A 46 -6.27 10.60 7.06
CA GLY A 46 -4.88 10.98 6.86
C GLY A 46 -4.75 12.49 6.64
N GLY A 47 -5.63 13.07 5.82
CA GLY A 47 -5.67 14.52 5.58
C GLY A 47 -6.04 15.34 6.82
N LEU A 48 -7.02 14.90 7.61
CA LEU A 48 -7.41 15.55 8.86
C LEU A 48 -6.30 15.53 9.91
N ILE A 49 -5.66 14.38 10.09
CA ILE A 49 -4.53 14.23 11.02
C ILE A 49 -3.37 15.11 10.55
N ALA A 50 -3.00 15.04 9.27
CA ALA A 50 -1.94 15.88 8.71
C ALA A 50 -2.26 17.38 8.82
N GLY A 51 -3.50 17.79 8.54
CA GLY A 51 -3.93 19.19 8.67
C GLY A 51 -3.90 19.68 10.12
N MET A 52 -4.35 18.87 11.08
CA MET A 52 -4.31 19.21 12.50
C MET A 52 -2.87 19.32 13.03
N LEU A 53 -1.97 18.44 12.58
CA LEU A 53 -0.54 18.56 12.90
C LEU A 53 0.07 19.80 12.23
N ALA A 54 -0.31 20.13 10.98
CA ALA A 54 0.18 21.30 10.27
C ALA A 54 -0.19 22.61 10.96
N ASP A 55 -1.40 22.69 11.50
CA ASP A 55 -1.92 23.87 12.19
C ASP A 55 -1.22 24.09 13.56
N ARG A 56 -0.89 23.01 14.28
CA ARG A 56 -0.26 23.11 15.62
C ARG A 56 1.27 23.18 15.60
N LEU A 57 1.93 22.49 14.68
CA LEU A 57 3.38 22.31 14.65
C LEU A 57 4.04 23.00 13.45
N GLY A 58 3.25 23.57 12.54
CA GLY A 58 3.72 24.13 11.28
C GLY A 58 3.89 23.07 10.18
N ALA A 59 3.88 23.54 8.93
CA ALA A 59 3.96 22.69 7.74
C ALA A 59 5.24 21.83 7.70
N THR A 60 6.39 22.40 8.07
CA THR A 60 7.70 21.71 8.03
C THR A 60 7.76 20.51 8.98
N ASN A 61 7.37 20.68 10.25
CA ASN A 61 7.39 19.58 11.22
C ASN A 61 6.38 18.48 10.87
N THR A 62 5.27 18.84 10.25
CA THR A 62 4.26 17.88 9.80
C THR A 62 4.75 17.03 8.65
N VAL A 63 5.43 17.65 7.67
CA VAL A 63 6.05 16.91 6.57
C VAL A 63 7.16 16.00 7.08
N LEU A 64 7.97 16.45 8.04
CA LEU A 64 8.99 15.61 8.70
C LEU A 64 8.35 14.42 9.43
N ALA A 65 7.30 14.65 10.21
CA ALA A 65 6.57 13.58 10.91
C ALA A 65 5.96 12.58 9.92
N GLY A 66 5.31 13.06 8.86
CA GLY A 66 4.79 12.21 7.79
C GLY A 66 5.89 11.41 7.06
N GLY A 67 7.04 12.04 6.84
CA GLY A 67 8.23 11.38 6.28
C GLY A 67 8.74 10.25 7.18
N ILE A 68 8.84 10.47 8.49
CA ILE A 68 9.23 9.45 9.48
C ILE A 68 8.23 8.29 9.47
N VAL A 69 6.93 8.57 9.46
CA VAL A 69 5.89 7.54 9.38
C VAL A 69 6.02 6.72 8.08
N CYS A 70 6.30 7.38 6.95
CA CYS A 70 6.57 6.69 5.68
C CYS A 70 7.79 5.79 5.75
N VAL A 71 8.89 6.25 6.37
CA VAL A 71 10.11 5.42 6.54
C VAL A 71 9.84 4.23 7.45
N LEU A 72 9.11 4.43 8.56
CA LEU A 72 8.70 3.34 9.45
C LEU A 72 7.80 2.33 8.73
N ALA A 73 6.83 2.80 7.94
CA ALA A 73 5.98 1.95 7.12
C ALA A 73 6.78 1.16 6.08
N ALA A 74 7.76 1.81 5.42
CA ALA A 74 8.65 1.14 4.48
C ALA A 74 9.54 0.09 5.16
N LEU A 75 10.08 0.38 6.34
CA LEU A 75 10.87 -0.57 7.13
C LEU A 75 10.01 -1.75 7.61
N TYR A 76 8.79 -1.47 8.08
CA TYR A 76 7.82 -2.49 8.45
C TYR A 76 7.51 -3.39 7.24
N MET A 77 7.17 -2.78 6.10
CA MET A 77 6.92 -3.53 4.86
C MET A 77 8.14 -4.35 4.44
N ALA A 78 9.36 -3.80 4.50
CA ALA A 78 10.60 -4.51 4.18
C ALA A 78 10.87 -5.69 5.13
N ARG A 79 10.51 -5.57 6.42
CA ARG A 79 10.59 -6.64 7.42
C ARG A 79 9.53 -7.73 7.18
N HIS A 80 8.36 -7.36 6.68
CA HIS A 80 7.27 -8.29 6.37
C HIS A 80 7.32 -8.83 4.93
N LEU A 81 8.15 -8.25 4.06
CA LEU A 81 8.40 -8.71 2.70
C LEU A 81 8.88 -10.17 2.62
N PRO A 82 9.80 -10.67 3.47
CA PRO A 82 10.17 -12.09 3.48
C PRO A 82 8.99 -13.02 3.88
N LEU A 83 8.07 -12.53 4.73
CA LEU A 83 6.86 -13.28 5.10
C LEU A 83 5.85 -13.33 3.95
N ILE A 84 5.67 -12.22 3.23
CA ILE A 84 4.81 -12.15 2.04
C ILE A 84 5.36 -13.05 0.93
N HIS A 85 6.67 -13.09 0.73
CA HIS A 85 7.32 -13.96 -0.26
C HIS A 85 7.04 -15.46 0.00
N SER A 86 6.93 -15.88 1.26
CA SER A 86 6.59 -17.26 1.63
C SER A 86 5.15 -17.66 1.29
N HIS A 87 4.19 -16.72 1.40
CA HIS A 87 2.77 -16.96 1.12
C HIS A 87 2.39 -16.79 -0.35
N ILE A 88 3.18 -16.02 -1.10
CA ILE A 88 2.93 -15.75 -2.53
C ILE A 88 3.56 -16.82 -3.44
N ARG A 89 4.62 -17.53 -2.99
CA ARG A 89 5.23 -18.65 -3.71
C ARG A 89 4.25 -19.77 -4.14
N PRO A 90 3.31 -20.25 -3.29
CA PRO A 90 2.33 -21.26 -3.72
C PRO A 90 1.29 -20.72 -4.70
N ILE A 91 1.03 -19.41 -4.72
CA ILE A 91 0.12 -18.78 -5.68
C ILE A 91 0.79 -18.67 -7.06
N TYR A 92 2.06 -18.26 -7.14
CA TYR A 92 2.82 -18.28 -8.39
C TYR A 92 3.02 -19.68 -8.97
N ALA A 93 3.17 -20.70 -8.11
CA ALA A 93 3.21 -22.10 -8.52
C ALA A 93 1.87 -22.58 -9.10
N ARG A 94 0.73 -22.14 -8.54
CA ARG A 94 -0.60 -22.42 -9.10
C ARG A 94 -0.89 -21.68 -10.41
N LEU A 95 -0.32 -20.50 -10.61
CA LEU A 95 -0.44 -19.71 -11.85
C LEU A 95 0.55 -20.15 -12.95
N GLY A 96 1.45 -21.11 -12.68
CA GLY A 96 2.40 -21.63 -13.69
C GLY A 96 3.52 -20.66 -14.09
N ILE A 97 3.76 -19.61 -13.30
CA ILE A 97 4.74 -18.54 -13.63
C ILE A 97 6.11 -18.80 -12.98
N ALA A 98 6.18 -19.72 -12.02
CA ALA A 98 7.42 -20.21 -11.44
C ALA A 98 7.69 -21.63 -11.97
N SER A 99 8.41 -21.72 -13.09
CA SER A 99 9.11 -22.92 -13.51
C SER A 99 10.44 -23.01 -12.74
N ASP A 100 10.56 -24.06 -11.95
CA ASP A 100 11.75 -24.57 -11.21
C ASP A 100 12.42 -23.67 -10.15
#